data_AF-A0A0F5JMR3-F1
#
_entry.id   AF-A0A0F5JMR3-F1
#
_cell.length_a   1.000
_cell.length_b   1.000
_cell.length_c   1.000
_cell.angle_alpha   90.00
_cell.angle_beta   90.00
_cell.angle_gamma   90.00
#
_symmetry.space_group_name_H-M   'P 1'
#
loop_
_entity.id
_entity.type
_entity.pdbx_description
1 polymer ?
#
loop_
_entity_poly.entity_id
_entity_poly.type
_entity_poly.pdbx_seq_one_letter_code
_entity_poly.pdbx_strand_id
1 'polypeptide(L)'
;MKRNILYCCLCAVLLGLSACGDEPENKVTGFEEGTGGLRLMAGYSTEIKVPVITRSADFSGLAVKDLHIVITDNKDNSVKLDKVYGDLLNEEEGGLPIVLPLGEYTVKACTTTDTAEGVTEIPYFMAENDKVRVEEKQISNVSLRCTFESIGVELAVSDQFKQLMEEQPNNYSYQVTVSNGIVSREFTPDKMTAVYFLDACKALVVKVKVRLGASNSWYPERTYYVKNSLNTPATSPQLGEYYVIHLDAGAEQEEALSLKSVTQEIKE
;
A
#
# COMPACT_ATOMS: atom_id res chain seq x y z
N MET A 1 -45.53 50.10 76.37
CA MET A 1 -44.78 50.35 75.12
C MET A 1 -45.49 49.57 74.01
N LYS A 2 -46.34 50.22 73.20
CA LYS A 2 -46.15 50.65 71.79
C LYS A 2 -46.12 49.52 70.74
N ARG A 3 -47.13 49.57 69.85
CA ARG A 3 -47.21 49.29 68.38
C ARG A 3 -46.93 47.86 67.87
N ASN A 4 -47.84 47.19 67.13
CA ASN A 4 -48.45 47.43 65.79
C ASN A 4 -47.56 47.08 64.57
N ILE A 5 -48.05 46.11 63.78
CA ILE A 5 -48.27 46.12 62.31
C ILE A 5 -47.16 45.61 61.34
N LEU A 6 -47.66 44.86 60.32
CA LEU A 6 -47.23 44.65 58.92
C LEU A 6 -46.37 43.41 58.59
N TYR A 7 -46.87 42.35 57.94
CA TYR A 7 -47.39 42.15 56.55
C TYR A 7 -46.33 41.96 55.45
N CYS A 8 -46.61 40.94 54.62
CA CYS A 8 -46.48 40.88 53.15
C CYS A 8 -45.36 40.07 52.48
N CYS A 9 -45.85 39.31 51.47
CA CYS A 9 -45.21 38.77 50.26
C CYS A 9 -44.52 37.40 50.41
N LEU A 10 -45.13 36.23 50.11
CA LEU A 10 -45.97 35.76 48.97
C LEU A 10 -45.16 35.34 47.73
N CYS A 11 -45.58 34.19 47.15
CA CYS A 11 -45.20 33.54 45.89
C CYS A 11 -43.99 32.59 45.96
N ALA A 12 -44.12 31.27 46.10
CA ALA A 12 -44.84 30.27 45.30
C ALA A 12 -44.19 29.94 43.95
N VAL A 13 -43.92 28.64 43.78
CA VAL A 13 -43.71 27.86 42.54
C VAL A 13 -42.34 28.01 41.87
N LEU A 14 -41.58 26.90 41.84
CA LEU A 14 -41.09 26.30 40.59
C LEU A 14 -40.62 24.84 40.82
N LEU A 15 -41.22 23.96 40.02
CA LEU A 15 -40.91 22.55 39.83
C LEU A 15 -39.58 22.37 39.09
N GLY A 16 -38.97 21.18 39.26
CA GLY A 16 -37.99 20.60 38.35
C GLY A 16 -36.58 20.51 38.95
N LEU A 17 -35.78 19.46 38.76
CA LEU A 17 -35.90 18.25 37.96
C LEU A 17 -35.04 17.17 38.63
N SER A 18 -35.46 15.92 38.46
CA SER A 18 -34.66 14.71 38.66
C SER A 18 -33.34 14.83 37.89
N ALA A 19 -32.22 14.84 38.62
CA ALA A 19 -30.90 14.63 38.04
C ALA A 19 -30.75 13.14 37.69
N CYS A 20 -31.22 12.76 36.50
CA CYS A 20 -30.70 11.59 35.80
C CYS A 20 -29.38 12.05 35.19
N GLY A 21 -28.27 11.44 35.61
CA GLY A 21 -26.96 11.77 35.07
C GLY A 21 -26.92 11.35 33.60
N ASP A 22 -26.83 12.32 32.71
CA ASP A 22 -26.42 12.08 31.33
C ASP A 22 -24.92 11.76 31.35
N GLU A 23 -24.59 10.55 30.89
CA GLU A 23 -23.25 10.24 30.41
C GLU A 23 -22.88 11.22 29.28
N PRO A 24 -21.60 11.56 29.09
CA PRO A 24 -21.20 12.50 28.04
C PRO A 24 -21.42 11.85 26.66
N GLU A 25 -22.59 12.08 26.08
CA GLU A 25 -22.86 11.79 24.68
C GLU A 25 -21.92 12.64 23.80
N ASN A 26 -21.04 11.96 23.06
CA ASN A 26 -20.37 12.47 21.87
C ASN A 26 -21.38 12.75 20.74
N LYS A 27 -22.47 13.48 21.02
CA LYS A 27 -23.39 13.99 19.99
C LYS A 27 -22.76 15.22 19.37
N VAL A 28 -21.99 15.02 18.30
CA VAL A 28 -21.54 16.12 17.45
C VAL A 28 -22.77 16.73 16.78
N THR A 29 -23.10 17.97 17.11
CA THR A 29 -24.31 18.71 16.71
C THR A 29 -24.29 19.17 15.24
N GLY A 30 -23.75 18.39 14.31
CA GLY A 30 -23.49 18.81 12.92
C GLY A 30 -24.03 17.90 11.80
N PHE A 31 -24.73 16.81 12.12
CA PHE A 31 -25.24 15.87 11.12
C PHE A 31 -26.72 16.13 10.78
N GLU A 32 -27.06 16.10 9.49
CA GLU A 32 -28.45 16.13 9.02
C GLU A 32 -29.19 14.85 9.41
N GLU A 33 -30.52 14.89 9.46
CA GLU A 33 -31.34 13.70 9.73
C GLU A 33 -31.08 12.60 8.68
N GLY A 34 -30.95 11.35 9.14
CA GLY A 34 -30.61 10.23 8.27
C GLY A 34 -29.13 10.14 7.87
N THR A 35 -28.24 10.90 8.53
CA THR A 35 -26.78 10.82 8.31
C THR A 35 -26.00 10.56 9.60
N GLY A 36 -24.78 10.05 9.44
CA GLY A 36 -23.78 9.92 10.48
C GLY A 36 -22.39 10.26 9.93
N GLY A 37 -21.38 10.23 10.81
CA GLY A 37 -19.99 10.49 10.47
C GLY A 37 -19.16 9.22 10.39
N LEU A 38 -18.18 9.22 9.48
CA LEU A 38 -17.14 8.21 9.39
C LEU A 38 -15.78 8.90 9.54
N ARG A 39 -15.04 8.56 10.60
CA ARG A 39 -13.67 9.03 10.83
C ARG A 39 -12.67 7.97 10.37
N LEU A 40 -11.67 8.40 9.60
CA LEU A 40 -10.68 7.52 8.99
C LEU A 40 -9.26 7.79 9.52
N MET A 41 -8.62 6.74 10.00
CA MET A 41 -7.20 6.74 10.34
C MET A 41 -6.46 5.77 9.41
N ALA A 42 -5.70 6.28 8.45
CA ALA A 42 -4.91 5.45 7.54
C ALA A 42 -3.42 5.55 7.87
N GLY A 43 -2.66 4.48 7.61
CA GLY A 43 -1.22 4.46 7.74
C GLY A 43 -0.60 3.23 7.09
N TYR A 44 0.72 3.22 6.93
CA TYR A 44 1.45 2.03 6.48
C TYR A 44 1.86 1.15 7.67
N SER A 45 1.80 -0.17 7.52
CA SER A 45 2.52 -1.06 8.43
C SER A 45 4.01 -0.97 8.13
N THR A 46 4.77 -0.26 8.96
CA THR A 46 6.24 -0.19 8.83
C THR A 46 6.96 -1.44 9.36
N GLU A 47 6.24 -2.40 9.95
CA GLU A 47 6.78 -3.72 10.31
C GLU A 47 6.63 -4.70 9.13
N ILE A 48 7.23 -4.35 7.99
CA ILE A 48 7.36 -5.31 6.90
C ILE A 48 8.70 -5.99 7.06
N LYS A 49 8.69 -7.19 7.67
CA LYS A 49 9.76 -8.15 7.44
C LYS A 49 9.58 -8.69 6.03
N VAL A 50 9.90 -7.89 5.01
CA VAL A 50 10.07 -8.41 3.66
C VAL A 50 11.16 -9.47 3.79
N PRO A 51 10.94 -10.74 3.43
CA PRO A 51 12.03 -11.68 3.25
C PRO A 51 12.87 -11.18 2.07
N VAL A 52 13.77 -10.24 2.35
CA VAL A 52 14.65 -9.59 1.39
C VAL A 52 15.69 -10.60 0.96
N ILE A 53 15.65 -11.01 -0.31
CA ILE A 53 16.71 -11.85 -0.88
C ILE A 53 17.96 -11.02 -1.20
N THR A 54 17.86 -9.71 -1.47
CA THR A 54 19.00 -8.77 -1.55
C THR A 54 18.51 -7.31 -1.48
N ARG A 55 18.93 -6.54 -0.45
CA ARG A 55 18.56 -5.12 -0.12
C ARG A 55 17.07 -4.80 0.04
N SER A 56 16.72 -4.12 1.14
CA SER A 56 15.36 -3.65 1.42
C SER A 56 14.88 -2.73 0.30
N ALA A 57 13.75 -3.06 -0.33
CA ALA A 57 13.08 -2.18 -1.28
C ALA A 57 12.92 -0.77 -0.69
N ASP A 58 13.23 0.26 -1.48
CA ASP A 58 13.08 1.65 -1.04
C ASP A 58 11.64 2.12 -1.27
N PHE A 59 10.92 2.32 -0.16
CA PHE A 59 9.55 2.85 -0.15
C PHE A 59 9.48 4.29 0.37
N SER A 60 10.61 4.98 0.49
CA SER A 60 10.70 6.34 1.07
C SER A 60 9.88 7.39 0.32
N GLY A 61 9.57 7.15 -0.96
CA GLY A 61 8.70 8.00 -1.77
C GLY A 61 7.20 7.92 -1.45
N LEU A 62 6.76 7.02 -0.57
CA LEU A 62 5.35 6.87 -0.22
C LEU A 62 4.97 7.74 0.97
N ALA A 63 3.96 8.60 0.81
CA ALA A 63 3.36 9.34 1.92
C ALA A 63 1.94 8.83 2.22
N VAL A 64 1.58 8.77 3.50
CA VAL A 64 0.25 8.31 3.95
C VAL A 64 -0.86 9.21 3.41
N LYS A 65 -0.60 10.52 3.31
CA LYS A 65 -1.53 11.49 2.74
C LYS A 65 -1.89 11.20 1.27
N ASP A 66 -1.06 10.47 0.54
CA ASP A 66 -1.27 10.21 -0.89
C ASP A 66 -2.09 8.92 -1.13
N LEU A 67 -2.52 8.23 -0.07
CA LEU A 67 -3.38 7.05 -0.18
C LEU A 67 -4.74 7.41 -0.79
N HIS A 68 -5.19 6.62 -1.76
CA HIS A 68 -6.54 6.65 -2.27
C HIS A 68 -7.48 5.96 -1.29
N ILE A 69 -8.55 6.65 -0.92
CA ILE A 69 -9.64 6.12 -0.11
C ILE A 69 -10.81 5.81 -1.03
N VAL A 70 -11.29 4.57 -0.99
CA VAL A 70 -12.48 4.10 -1.70
C VAL A 70 -13.50 3.60 -0.69
N ILE A 71 -14.70 4.17 -0.71
CA ILE A 71 -15.81 3.74 0.15
C ILE A 71 -16.88 3.08 -0.73
N THR A 72 -17.40 1.94 -0.31
CA THR A 72 -18.44 1.19 -1.04
C THR A 72 -19.60 0.84 -0.12
N ASP A 73 -20.83 0.98 -0.59
CA ASP A 73 -22.03 0.57 0.14
C ASP A 73 -22.41 -0.89 -0.17
N ASN A 74 -23.15 -1.55 0.73
CA ASN A 74 -23.60 -2.94 0.54
C ASN A 74 -24.63 -3.14 -0.59
N LYS A 75 -25.04 -2.10 -1.33
CA LYS A 75 -26.10 -2.17 -2.35
C LYS A 75 -25.56 -2.16 -3.78
N ASP A 76 -24.25 -2.28 -3.99
CA ASP A 76 -23.57 -2.04 -5.28
C ASP A 76 -23.86 -0.64 -5.88
N ASN A 77 -24.51 0.24 -5.12
CA ASN A 77 -24.76 1.63 -5.48
C ASN A 77 -23.60 2.43 -4.90
N SER A 78 -22.45 2.35 -5.56
CA SER A 78 -21.26 2.99 -5.09
C SER A 78 -21.49 4.48 -4.84
N VAL A 79 -21.60 4.89 -3.57
CA VAL A 79 -21.03 6.18 -3.16
C VAL A 79 -19.53 6.02 -3.35
N LYS A 80 -19.07 6.03 -4.62
CA LYS A 80 -17.66 5.92 -4.97
C LYS A 80 -17.03 7.26 -4.66
N LEU A 81 -16.75 7.49 -3.39
CA LEU A 81 -15.86 8.55 -2.98
C LEU A 81 -14.45 8.01 -3.23
N ASP A 82 -13.83 8.45 -4.32
CA ASP A 82 -12.39 8.31 -4.55
C ASP A 82 -11.76 9.65 -4.18
N LYS A 83 -11.08 9.67 -3.05
CA LYS A 83 -10.39 10.87 -2.54
C LYS A 83 -9.00 10.48 -2.07
N VAL A 84 -8.08 11.43 -2.20
CA VAL A 84 -6.75 11.33 -1.60
C VAL A 84 -6.89 11.57 -0.10
N TYR A 85 -6.24 10.75 0.72
CA TYR A 85 -6.39 10.79 2.18
C TYR A 85 -6.03 12.17 2.75
N GLY A 86 -5.02 12.84 2.18
CA GLY A 86 -4.63 14.20 2.51
C GLY A 86 -5.76 15.22 2.36
N ASP A 87 -6.66 15.05 1.39
CA ASP A 87 -7.82 15.93 1.19
C ASP A 87 -8.90 15.72 2.26
N LEU A 88 -8.84 14.59 2.97
CA LEU A 88 -9.72 14.27 4.09
C LEU A 88 -9.14 14.73 5.42
N LEU A 89 -7.85 15.11 5.45
CA LEU A 89 -7.20 15.67 6.63
C LEU A 89 -7.53 17.16 6.73
N ASN A 90 -8.30 17.54 7.74
CA ASN A 90 -8.30 18.89 8.29
C ASN A 90 -7.75 18.84 9.73
N GLU A 91 -7.06 19.90 10.10
CA GLU A 91 -5.98 19.94 11.10
C GLU A 91 -6.32 19.37 12.49
N GLU A 92 -5.32 18.67 13.04
CA GLU A 92 -5.22 18.07 14.38
C GLU A 92 -6.10 16.81 14.64
N GLU A 93 -5.50 15.63 14.38
CA GLU A 93 -6.00 14.29 14.78
C GLU A 93 -7.22 13.70 14.04
N GLY A 94 -7.07 13.45 12.73
CA GLY A 94 -7.90 12.47 12.00
C GLY A 94 -8.99 13.03 11.10
N GLY A 95 -8.96 14.35 10.81
CA GLY A 95 -9.85 14.98 9.84
C GLY A 95 -11.30 15.14 10.29
N LEU A 96 -12.06 15.98 9.56
CA LEU A 96 -13.50 16.08 9.77
C LEU A 96 -14.16 14.73 9.38
N PRO A 97 -15.13 14.22 10.16
CA PRO A 97 -15.84 13.00 9.80
C PRO A 97 -16.48 13.13 8.42
N ILE A 98 -16.31 12.11 7.58
CA ILE A 98 -17.00 12.00 6.30
C ILE A 98 -18.48 11.76 6.60
N VAL A 99 -19.34 12.67 6.18
CA VAL A 99 -20.80 12.54 6.36
C VAL A 99 -21.33 11.53 5.35
N LEU A 100 -21.97 10.47 5.83
CA LEU A 100 -22.56 9.41 5.01
C LEU A 100 -24.00 9.12 5.44
N PRO A 101 -24.86 8.64 4.53
CA PRO A 101 -26.16 8.07 4.90
C PRO A 101 -26.02 6.91 5.89
N LEU A 102 -27.12 6.58 6.59
CA LEU A 102 -27.13 5.41 7.47
C LEU A 102 -26.98 4.14 6.63
N GLY A 103 -26.08 3.25 7.05
CA GLY A 103 -25.80 2.04 6.29
C GLY A 103 -24.55 1.30 6.73
N GLU A 104 -24.28 0.22 6.03
CA GLU A 104 -23.03 -0.53 6.16
C GLU A 104 -22.16 -0.26 4.95
N TYR A 105 -20.87 -0.03 5.23
CA TYR A 105 -19.88 0.36 4.25
C TYR A 105 -18.61 -0.48 4.40
N THR A 106 -17.92 -0.64 3.28
CA THR A 106 -16.53 -1.10 3.21
C THR A 106 -15.67 0.10 2.82
N VAL A 107 -14.51 0.23 3.46
CA VAL A 107 -13.53 1.30 3.28
C VAL A 107 -12.20 0.65 2.95
N LYS A 108 -11.68 1.01 1.77
CA LYS A 108 -10.37 0.58 1.28
C LYS A 108 -9.44 1.78 1.21
N ALA A 109 -8.22 1.61 1.69
CA ALA A 109 -7.11 2.53 1.46
C ALA A 109 -6.07 1.83 0.58
N CYS A 110 -5.63 2.46 -0.51
CA CYS A 110 -4.60 1.88 -1.38
C CYS A 110 -3.72 2.94 -2.05
N THR A 111 -2.55 2.55 -2.56
CA THR A 111 -1.62 3.49 -3.21
C THR A 111 -2.05 3.94 -4.60
N THR A 112 -2.89 3.16 -5.28
CA THR A 112 -3.49 3.52 -6.57
C THR A 112 -4.82 2.79 -6.75
N THR A 113 -5.74 3.37 -7.52
CA THR A 113 -6.96 2.70 -7.98
C THR A 113 -6.84 2.12 -9.39
N ASP A 114 -5.75 2.42 -10.11
CA ASP A 114 -5.45 1.88 -11.42
C ASP A 114 -4.77 0.51 -11.32
N THR A 115 -5.60 -0.54 -11.19
CA THR A 115 -5.15 -1.92 -11.01
C THR A 115 -5.59 -2.84 -12.15
N ALA A 116 -6.19 -2.30 -13.21
CA ALA A 116 -6.85 -3.09 -14.26
C ALA A 116 -5.90 -4.00 -15.04
N GLU A 117 -4.64 -3.60 -15.17
CA GLU A 117 -3.60 -4.40 -15.85
C GLU A 117 -2.95 -5.45 -14.93
N GLY A 118 -3.33 -5.56 -13.66
CA GLY A 118 -2.72 -6.53 -12.73
C GLY A 118 -1.24 -6.24 -12.40
N VAL A 119 -0.75 -5.05 -12.73
CA VAL A 119 0.62 -4.60 -12.45
C VAL A 119 0.68 -3.08 -12.41
N THR A 120 1.58 -2.53 -11.60
CA THR A 120 1.79 -1.08 -11.42
C THR A 120 3.29 -0.75 -11.34
N GLU A 121 3.65 0.50 -11.61
CA GLU A 121 5.01 1.04 -11.45
C GLU A 121 5.22 1.71 -10.07
N ILE A 122 4.14 1.86 -9.29
CA ILE A 122 4.15 2.35 -7.91
C ILE A 122 3.95 1.15 -6.98
N PRO A 123 4.72 1.00 -5.88
CA PRO A 123 4.51 -0.06 -4.91
C PRO A 123 3.05 -0.13 -4.47
N TYR A 124 2.44 -1.32 -4.58
CA TYR A 124 1.04 -1.46 -4.21
C TYR A 124 0.91 -1.80 -2.73
N PHE A 125 0.32 -0.88 -1.98
CA PHE A 125 -0.08 -1.11 -0.59
C PHE A 125 -1.58 -0.98 -0.47
N MET A 126 -2.19 -1.83 0.36
CA MET A 126 -3.64 -1.85 0.54
C MET A 126 -4.04 -2.28 1.94
N ALA A 127 -5.13 -1.72 2.44
CA ALA A 127 -5.90 -2.26 3.56
C ALA A 127 -7.39 -2.02 3.32
N GLU A 128 -8.21 -2.95 3.79
CA GLU A 128 -9.67 -2.88 3.71
C GLU A 128 -10.24 -3.37 5.04
N ASN A 129 -11.31 -2.73 5.53
CA ASN A 129 -12.04 -3.23 6.69
C ASN A 129 -13.14 -4.20 6.25
N ASP A 130 -13.54 -5.13 7.13
CA ASP A 130 -14.65 -6.05 6.83
C ASP A 130 -15.95 -5.29 6.55
N LYS A 131 -16.48 -4.58 7.56
CA LYS A 131 -17.62 -3.65 7.46
C LYS A 131 -17.58 -2.61 8.57
N VAL A 132 -18.08 -1.42 8.28
CA VAL A 132 -18.38 -0.37 9.28
C VAL A 132 -19.82 0.07 9.12
N ARG A 133 -20.53 0.20 10.23
CA ARG A 133 -21.91 0.71 10.24
C ARG A 133 -21.89 2.19 10.58
N VAL A 134 -22.53 3.02 9.76
CA VAL A 134 -22.80 4.43 10.04
C VAL A 134 -24.19 4.53 10.66
N GLU A 135 -24.24 5.09 11.87
CA GLU A 135 -25.46 5.25 12.67
C GLU A 135 -25.84 6.73 12.80
N GLU A 136 -27.11 6.98 13.11
CA GLU A 136 -27.67 8.33 13.10
C GLU A 136 -26.95 9.24 14.10
N LYS A 137 -26.41 10.35 13.58
CA LYS A 137 -25.73 11.40 14.34
C LYS A 137 -24.56 10.90 15.20
N GLN A 138 -24.04 9.71 14.90
CA GLN A 138 -22.88 9.12 15.55
C GLN A 138 -21.66 9.17 14.62
N ILE A 139 -20.47 9.07 15.21
CA ILE A 139 -19.21 8.93 14.47
C ILE A 139 -18.69 7.51 14.61
N SER A 140 -18.61 6.81 13.49
CA SER A 140 -17.97 5.50 13.39
C SER A 140 -16.50 5.68 13.02
N ASN A 141 -15.61 4.92 13.64
CA ASN A 141 -14.17 5.01 13.41
C ASN A 141 -13.67 3.80 12.63
N VAL A 142 -12.83 4.02 11.63
CA VAL A 142 -12.10 2.97 10.91
C VAL A 142 -10.61 3.29 10.93
N SER A 143 -9.82 2.31 11.35
CA SER A 143 -8.37 2.37 11.24
C SER A 143 -7.89 1.35 10.20
N LEU A 144 -7.18 1.84 9.19
CA LEU A 144 -6.63 1.04 8.09
C LEU A 144 -5.10 1.10 8.16
N ARG A 145 -4.47 -0.07 8.21
CA ARG A 145 -3.01 -0.20 8.21
C ARG A 145 -2.58 -0.95 6.97
N CYS A 146 -2.24 -0.20 5.91
CA CYS A 146 -1.89 -0.75 4.62
C CYS A 146 -0.63 -1.62 4.68
N THR A 147 -0.70 -2.81 4.10
CA THR A 147 0.42 -3.75 3.91
C THR A 147 0.86 -3.77 2.46
N PHE A 148 2.08 -4.21 2.18
CA PHE A 148 2.58 -4.37 0.82
C PHE A 148 1.89 -5.58 0.18
N GLU A 149 1.04 -5.34 -0.83
CA GLU A 149 0.13 -6.32 -1.44
C GLU A 149 0.50 -6.54 -2.92
N SER A 150 1.80 -6.58 -3.23
CA SER A 150 2.31 -6.89 -4.57
C SER A 150 3.59 -7.69 -4.51
N ILE A 151 3.97 -8.29 -5.65
CA ILE A 151 5.32 -8.82 -5.88
C ILE A 151 6.12 -7.73 -6.59
N GLY A 152 7.06 -7.12 -5.88
CA GLY A 152 7.96 -6.12 -6.45
C GLY A 152 9.13 -6.77 -7.19
N VAL A 153 9.49 -6.24 -8.35
CA VAL A 153 10.65 -6.67 -9.12
C VAL A 153 11.42 -5.46 -9.62
N GLU A 154 12.72 -5.41 -9.35
CA GLU A 154 13.65 -4.43 -9.91
C GLU A 154 14.80 -5.10 -10.66
N LEU A 155 15.41 -4.34 -11.57
CA LEU A 155 16.62 -4.74 -12.29
C LEU A 155 17.80 -3.90 -11.78
N ALA A 156 18.83 -4.55 -11.27
CA ALA A 156 20.08 -3.92 -10.86
C ALA A 156 21.18 -4.30 -11.86
N VAL A 157 21.70 -3.30 -12.58
CA VAL A 157 22.81 -3.47 -13.52
C VAL A 157 24.11 -3.07 -12.84
N SER A 158 25.16 -3.88 -13.00
CA SER A 158 26.49 -3.57 -12.46
C SER A 158 27.06 -2.28 -13.06
N ASP A 159 27.90 -1.58 -12.32
CA ASP A 159 28.51 -0.32 -12.79
C ASP A 159 29.44 -0.54 -13.99
N GLN A 160 30.12 -1.70 -14.04
CA GLN A 160 30.91 -2.09 -15.21
C GLN A 160 30.04 -2.26 -16.46
N PHE A 161 28.89 -2.93 -16.35
CA PHE A 161 28.01 -3.11 -17.50
C PHE A 161 27.40 -1.77 -17.94
N LYS A 162 27.03 -0.89 -17.01
CA LYS A 162 26.62 0.49 -17.33
C LYS A 162 27.70 1.23 -18.11
N GLN A 163 28.94 1.21 -17.64
CA GLN A 163 30.08 1.84 -18.31
C GLN A 163 30.28 1.29 -19.73
N LEU A 164 30.20 -0.04 -19.91
CA LEU A 164 30.33 -0.66 -21.24
C LEU A 164 29.20 -0.24 -22.20
N MET A 165 27.97 -0.07 -21.71
CA MET A 165 26.86 0.46 -22.51
C MET A 165 27.04 1.94 -22.88
N GLU A 166 27.63 2.75 -22.01
CA GLU A 166 27.93 4.15 -22.28
C GLU A 166 29.07 4.30 -23.30
N GLU A 167 30.16 3.56 -23.13
CA GLU A 167 31.34 3.63 -24.00
C GLU A 167 31.10 2.98 -25.37
N GLN A 168 30.31 1.91 -25.40
CA GLN A 168 30.06 1.12 -26.61
C GLN A 168 28.56 0.79 -26.77
N PRO A 169 27.70 1.81 -27.00
CA PRO A 169 26.24 1.67 -27.03
C PRO A 169 25.70 0.82 -28.17
N ASN A 170 26.55 0.44 -29.14
CA ASN A 170 26.20 -0.51 -30.22
C ASN A 170 26.65 -1.95 -29.94
N ASN A 171 27.45 -2.17 -28.89
CA ASN A 171 28.03 -3.48 -28.57
C ASN A 171 27.44 -4.05 -27.28
N TYR A 172 26.94 -3.18 -26.40
CA TYR A 172 26.39 -3.57 -25.11
C TYR A 172 24.94 -3.10 -25.01
N SER A 173 24.06 -4.00 -24.58
CA SER A 173 22.66 -3.73 -24.25
C SER A 173 22.05 -4.96 -23.60
N TYR A 174 20.87 -4.80 -22.99
CA TYR A 174 20.06 -5.90 -22.50
C TYR A 174 18.58 -5.62 -22.77
N GLN A 175 17.82 -6.70 -22.75
CA GLN A 175 16.37 -6.71 -22.72
C GLN A 175 15.97 -7.82 -21.76
N VAL A 176 15.30 -7.46 -20.67
CA VAL A 176 14.83 -8.41 -19.67
C VAL A 176 13.32 -8.33 -19.58
N THR A 177 12.63 -9.42 -19.88
CA THR A 177 11.19 -9.51 -19.68
C THR A 177 10.90 -10.33 -18.43
N VAL A 178 10.12 -9.79 -17.50
CA VAL A 178 9.65 -10.47 -16.31
C VAL A 178 8.14 -10.68 -16.41
N SER A 179 7.66 -11.87 -16.08
CA SER A 179 6.23 -12.19 -16.08
C SER A 179 5.82 -12.98 -14.85
N ASN A 180 4.63 -12.69 -14.32
CA ASN A 180 3.96 -13.50 -13.30
C ASN A 180 3.05 -14.59 -13.92
N GLY A 181 3.11 -14.79 -15.25
CA GLY A 181 2.27 -15.73 -15.99
C GLY A 181 0.92 -15.17 -16.46
N ILE A 182 0.54 -13.97 -16.00
CA ILE A 182 -0.66 -13.25 -16.45
C ILE A 182 -0.21 -12.04 -17.28
N VAL A 183 0.64 -11.21 -16.68
CA VAL A 183 1.17 -9.99 -17.31
C VAL A 183 2.69 -10.07 -17.38
N SER A 184 3.26 -9.32 -18.32
CA SER A 184 4.70 -9.18 -18.49
C SER A 184 5.13 -7.72 -18.55
N ARG A 185 6.35 -7.48 -18.08
CA ARG A 185 7.00 -6.18 -18.10
C ARG A 185 8.43 -6.31 -18.56
N GLU A 186 8.88 -5.30 -19.27
CA GLU A 186 10.21 -5.26 -19.88
C GLU A 186 11.06 -4.20 -19.22
N PHE A 187 12.31 -4.58 -18.95
CA PHE A 187 13.41 -3.72 -18.59
C PHE A 187 14.38 -3.60 -19.76
N THR A 188 14.74 -2.36 -20.07
CA THR A 188 15.76 -1.98 -21.06
C THR A 188 16.61 -0.86 -20.47
N PRO A 189 17.75 -0.48 -21.08
CA PRO A 189 18.52 0.68 -20.62
C PRO A 189 17.68 1.96 -20.46
N ASP A 190 16.64 2.13 -21.28
CA ASP A 190 15.74 3.29 -21.24
C ASP A 190 14.55 3.10 -20.28
N LYS A 191 14.30 1.87 -19.82
CA LYS A 191 13.16 1.50 -18.98
C LYS A 191 13.63 0.65 -17.80
N MET A 192 13.91 1.31 -16.68
CA MET A 192 14.45 0.69 -15.46
C MET A 192 13.55 0.80 -14.23
N THR A 193 12.38 1.38 -14.37
CA THR A 193 11.41 1.53 -13.27
C THR A 193 11.00 0.15 -12.74
N ALA A 194 11.09 -0.02 -11.42
CA ALA A 194 10.61 -1.23 -10.76
C ALA A 194 9.13 -1.49 -11.07
N VAL A 195 8.74 -2.76 -11.07
CA VAL A 195 7.38 -3.18 -11.41
C VAL A 195 6.80 -4.01 -10.27
N TYR A 196 5.49 -3.90 -10.08
CA TYR A 196 4.79 -4.49 -8.95
C TYR A 196 3.60 -5.28 -9.46
N PHE A 197 3.71 -6.60 -9.47
CA PHE A 197 2.64 -7.50 -9.91
C PHE A 197 1.60 -7.65 -8.78
N LEU A 198 0.33 -7.48 -9.12
CA LEU A 198 -0.78 -7.49 -8.14
C LEU A 198 -1.32 -8.90 -7.84
N ASP A 199 -0.90 -9.88 -8.63
CA ASP A 199 -1.29 -11.28 -8.48
C ASP A 199 -0.09 -12.15 -8.11
N ALA A 200 -0.30 -13.04 -7.13
CA ALA A 200 0.64 -14.11 -6.83
C ALA A 200 0.81 -15.06 -8.03
N CYS A 201 1.94 -15.74 -8.11
CA CYS A 201 2.24 -16.61 -9.25
C CYS A 201 2.96 -17.89 -8.85
N LYS A 202 2.94 -18.91 -9.71
CA LYS A 202 3.64 -20.18 -9.46
C LYS A 202 5.17 -20.03 -9.52
N ALA A 203 5.64 -19.11 -10.35
CA ALA A 203 7.02 -18.70 -10.51
C ALA A 203 7.05 -17.39 -11.32
N LEU A 204 8.00 -16.51 -11.04
CA LEU A 204 8.33 -15.42 -11.94
C LEU A 204 9.13 -15.99 -13.11
N VAL A 205 8.70 -15.71 -14.34
CA VAL A 205 9.40 -16.10 -15.56
C VAL A 205 10.24 -14.92 -16.02
N VAL A 206 11.56 -15.07 -15.97
CA VAL A 206 12.52 -14.05 -16.36
C VAL A 206 13.20 -14.46 -17.65
N LYS A 207 12.98 -13.70 -18.72
CA LYS A 207 13.62 -13.88 -20.01
C LYS A 207 14.68 -12.82 -20.21
N VAL A 208 15.91 -13.24 -20.47
CA VAL A 208 17.07 -12.36 -20.58
C VAL A 208 17.66 -12.49 -21.96
N LYS A 209 17.81 -11.36 -22.64
CA LYS A 209 18.52 -11.22 -23.91
C LYS A 209 19.57 -10.13 -23.73
N VAL A 210 20.79 -10.41 -24.15
CA VAL A 210 21.92 -9.47 -24.00
C VAL A 210 22.65 -9.30 -25.32
N ARG A 211 23.26 -8.15 -25.50
CA ARG A 211 24.26 -7.89 -26.54
C ARG A 211 25.55 -7.60 -25.80
N LEU A 212 26.59 -8.39 -26.07
CA LEU A 212 27.88 -8.32 -25.38
C LEU A 212 29.01 -8.38 -26.42
N GLY A 213 29.83 -7.33 -26.48
CA GLY A 213 31.02 -7.29 -27.33
C GLY A 213 30.80 -6.84 -28.78
N ALA A 214 31.85 -6.91 -29.58
CA ALA A 214 32.01 -6.16 -30.83
C ALA A 214 31.15 -6.62 -32.03
N SER A 215 30.37 -7.69 -31.90
CA SER A 215 29.59 -8.26 -33.01
C SER A 215 28.25 -7.57 -33.25
N ASN A 216 27.88 -6.55 -32.46
CA ASN A 216 26.55 -5.90 -32.46
C ASN A 216 25.39 -6.92 -32.59
N SER A 217 25.57 -8.09 -31.99
CA SER A 217 24.68 -9.23 -32.16
C SER A 217 24.11 -9.66 -30.82
N TRP A 218 22.80 -9.85 -30.79
CA TRP A 218 22.13 -10.34 -29.61
C TRP A 218 22.42 -11.82 -29.39
N TYR A 219 22.73 -12.18 -28.15
CA TYR A 219 22.81 -13.57 -27.71
C TYR A 219 21.41 -14.19 -27.67
N PRO A 220 21.31 -15.53 -27.78
CA PRO A 220 20.05 -16.23 -27.62
C PRO A 220 19.36 -15.90 -26.29
N GLU A 221 18.03 -15.76 -26.31
CA GLU A 221 17.22 -15.57 -25.10
C GLU A 221 17.41 -16.74 -24.13
N ARG A 222 17.62 -16.41 -22.85
CA ARG A 222 17.63 -17.38 -21.74
C ARG A 222 16.39 -17.18 -20.89
N THR A 223 15.73 -18.26 -20.50
CA THR A 223 14.55 -18.22 -19.63
C THR A 223 14.89 -18.84 -18.27
N TYR A 224 14.53 -18.13 -17.21
CA TYR A 224 14.69 -18.54 -15.82
C TYR A 224 13.32 -18.56 -15.13
N TYR A 225 13.14 -19.51 -14.22
CA TYR A 225 11.93 -19.65 -13.41
C TYR A 225 12.30 -19.39 -11.95
N VAL A 226 11.93 -18.23 -11.44
CA VAL A 226 12.29 -17.77 -10.11
C VAL A 226 11.19 -18.15 -9.11
N LYS A 227 11.61 -18.79 -8.02
CA LYS A 227 10.80 -19.16 -6.86
C LYS A 227 11.47 -18.63 -5.60
N ASN A 228 10.72 -18.52 -4.50
CA ASN A 228 11.31 -18.14 -3.22
C ASN A 228 12.11 -19.32 -2.65
N SER A 229 13.43 -19.22 -2.73
CA SER A 229 14.39 -20.23 -2.26
C SER A 229 14.76 -20.10 -0.78
N LEU A 230 14.29 -19.07 -0.08
CA LEU A 230 14.49 -18.92 1.37
C LEU A 230 13.68 -19.95 2.17
N ASN A 231 12.65 -20.53 1.55
CA ASN A 231 11.88 -21.62 2.11
C ASN A 231 12.43 -22.97 1.62
N THR A 232 12.45 -23.98 2.49
CA THR A 232 12.79 -25.37 2.11
C THR A 232 11.57 -26.26 2.40
N PRO A 233 10.86 -26.77 1.36
CA PRO A 233 11.12 -26.61 -0.07
C PRO A 233 10.81 -25.19 -0.58
N ALA A 234 11.42 -24.83 -1.72
CA ALA A 234 11.20 -23.53 -2.36
C ALA A 234 9.72 -23.32 -2.68
N THR A 235 9.20 -22.15 -2.32
CA THR A 235 7.78 -21.81 -2.48
C THR A 235 7.56 -20.91 -3.70
N SER A 236 6.32 -20.91 -4.19
CA SER A 236 5.86 -19.96 -5.21
C SER A 236 5.96 -18.52 -4.70
N PRO A 237 6.30 -17.53 -5.54
CA PRO A 237 6.27 -16.12 -5.15
C PRO A 237 4.91 -15.67 -4.62
N GLN A 238 4.91 -14.93 -3.51
CA GLN A 238 3.72 -14.44 -2.81
C GLN A 238 3.67 -12.92 -2.81
N LEU A 239 2.46 -12.35 -2.67
CA LEU A 239 2.31 -10.92 -2.40
C LEU A 239 3.06 -10.54 -1.12
N GLY A 240 3.64 -9.35 -1.09
CA GLY A 240 4.49 -8.89 0.00
C GLY A 240 5.97 -9.20 -0.19
N GLU A 241 6.34 -9.92 -1.25
CA GLU A 241 7.73 -10.25 -1.58
C GLU A 241 8.34 -9.27 -2.60
N TYR A 242 9.67 -9.15 -2.56
CA TYR A 242 10.42 -8.26 -3.44
C TYR A 242 11.66 -8.96 -3.99
N TYR A 243 11.89 -8.82 -5.30
CA TYR A 243 12.93 -9.53 -6.03
C TYR A 243 13.83 -8.55 -6.80
N VAL A 244 15.15 -8.72 -6.66
CA VAL A 244 16.15 -7.94 -7.40
C VAL A 244 16.83 -8.86 -8.40
N ILE A 245 16.70 -8.54 -9.69
CA ILE A 245 17.42 -9.24 -10.76
C ILE A 245 18.73 -8.50 -10.98
N HIS A 246 19.85 -9.18 -10.73
CA HIS A 246 21.18 -8.61 -10.97
C HIS A 246 21.68 -9.00 -12.38
N LEU A 247 22.07 -8.00 -13.16
CA LEU A 247 22.77 -8.18 -14.43
C LEU A 247 24.18 -7.64 -14.35
N ASP A 248 25.12 -8.42 -14.87
CA ASP A 248 26.52 -8.06 -14.95
C ASP A 248 27.09 -8.42 -16.32
N ALA A 249 28.08 -7.65 -16.77
CA ALA A 249 28.86 -7.89 -17.97
C ALA A 249 30.25 -7.27 -17.85
N GLY A 250 31.25 -8.01 -18.28
CA GLY A 250 32.65 -7.60 -18.19
C GLY A 250 33.59 -8.80 -18.24
N ALA A 251 34.90 -8.54 -18.31
CA ALA A 251 35.87 -9.56 -17.94
C ALA A 251 35.69 -9.82 -16.44
N GLU A 252 35.29 -11.04 -16.08
CA GLU A 252 35.34 -11.49 -14.69
C GLU A 252 36.77 -11.20 -14.19
N GLN A 253 36.93 -10.39 -13.12
CA GLN A 253 37.91 -10.82 -12.13
C GLN A 253 37.43 -12.22 -11.76
N GLU A 254 38.26 -13.26 -11.92
CA GLU A 254 37.90 -14.67 -11.66
C GLU A 254 37.20 -14.86 -10.31
N GLU A 255 35.92 -14.57 -10.29
CA GLU A 255 34.87 -15.00 -9.39
C GLU A 255 33.70 -15.17 -10.33
N ALA A 256 33.68 -16.37 -10.92
CA ALA A 256 32.67 -16.87 -11.85
C ALA A 256 31.28 -16.30 -11.58
N LEU A 257 30.54 -16.00 -12.65
CA LEU A 257 29.09 -15.95 -12.71
C LEU A 257 28.48 -16.91 -11.67
N SER A 258 28.15 -16.35 -10.52
CA SER A 258 27.73 -17.11 -9.35
C SER A 258 26.32 -16.66 -9.01
N LEU A 259 25.33 -17.39 -9.53
CA LEU A 259 24.04 -17.49 -8.86
C LEU A 259 24.29 -18.17 -7.50
N LYS A 260 24.67 -17.40 -6.47
CA LYS A 260 24.71 -17.93 -5.10
C LYS A 260 23.27 -18.17 -4.66
N SER A 261 22.77 -19.38 -4.89
CA SER A 261 21.81 -19.95 -3.95
C SER A 261 22.52 -20.02 -2.60
N VAL A 262 21.95 -19.37 -1.57
CA VAL A 262 22.43 -19.53 -0.20
C VAL A 262 22.14 -20.98 0.21
N THR A 263 23.09 -21.88 -0.05
CA THR A 263 23.14 -23.19 0.58
C THR A 263 24.02 -23.01 1.81
N GLN A 264 23.40 -22.90 2.99
CA GLN A 264 24.16 -23.05 4.23
C GLN A 264 24.55 -24.52 4.35
N GLU A 265 25.85 -24.80 4.22
CA GLU A 265 26.43 -26.05 4.71
C GLU A 265 26.24 -26.09 6.23
N ILE A 266 25.42 -27.03 6.69
CA ILE A 266 25.42 -27.47 8.08
C ILE A 266 26.66 -28.37 8.23
N LYS A 267 27.62 -27.94 9.06
CA LYS A 267 28.59 -28.85 9.66
C LYS A 267 28.11 -29.18 11.06
N GLU A 268 28.10 -30.49 11.34
CA GLU A 268 27.77 -31.12 12.63
C GLU A 268 28.55 -30.55 13.82
#